data_AF-A0A383RUB2-F1
#
_entry.id   AF-A0A383RUB2-F1
#
_cell.length_a   1.000
_cell.length_b   1.000
_cell.length_c   1.000
_cell.angle_alpha   90.00
_cell.angle_beta   90.00
_cell.angle_gamma   90.00
#
_symmetry.space_group_name_H-M   'P 1'
#
loop_
_entity.id
_entity.type
_entity.pdbx_description
1 polymer ?
#
loop_
_entity_poly.entity_id
_entity_poly.type
_entity_poly.pdbx_seq_one_letter_code
_entity_poly.pdbx_strand_id
1 'polypeptide(L)'
;MIQYPAELPLPLQEGYGLSTVDPMRATPMVTGRKRYRVVHSYVPTEVKFNFNFDEAEAGFFEAWYARTLSNGMEWFEMPLKTPAGFKAYQAHFTGIYQGPDLTQVSRWRYSAILELKERPLIPPGWEQLPELWFNKNIIDVSVNRNWPEMVFDYETYALAMANILSMRPGITIYIRADETHEGKRASYRVVRADSPSLSLDFMSQSYRVGQPVDYLDLVAVYGI
;
A
#
# COMPACT_ATOMS: atom_id res chain seq x y z
N MET A 1 -3.80 -17.24 7.98
CA MET A 1 -3.04 -17.25 6.72
C MET A 1 -1.57 -17.40 7.07
N ILE A 2 -0.85 -18.31 6.41
CA ILE A 2 0.56 -18.58 6.72
C ILE A 2 1.39 -17.39 6.22
N GLN A 3 2.28 -16.88 7.06
CA GLN A 3 3.16 -15.77 6.72
C GLN A 3 4.56 -16.30 6.41
N TYR A 4 5.26 -15.64 5.50
CA TYR A 4 6.67 -15.90 5.28
C TYR A 4 7.46 -15.57 6.55
N PRO A 5 8.33 -16.48 7.04
CA PRO A 5 9.11 -16.26 8.26
C PRO A 5 10.00 -15.03 8.14
N ALA A 6 10.02 -14.19 9.18
CA ALA A 6 10.83 -12.96 9.19
C ALA A 6 12.34 -13.25 9.33
N GLU A 7 12.68 -14.44 9.83
CA GLU A 7 14.04 -14.93 9.99
C GLU A 7 14.70 -15.33 8.66
N LEU A 8 13.90 -15.59 7.63
CA LEU A 8 14.42 -15.97 6.32
C LEU A 8 14.66 -14.74 5.43
N PRO A 9 15.79 -14.70 4.70
CA PRO A 9 16.07 -13.60 3.79
C PRO A 9 15.14 -13.61 2.59
N LEU A 10 14.82 -12.40 2.10
CA LEU A 10 14.07 -12.20 0.87
C LEU A 10 14.79 -12.81 -0.35
N PRO A 11 14.04 -13.18 -1.40
CA PRO A 11 14.63 -13.78 -2.58
C PRO A 11 15.63 -12.84 -3.26
N LEU A 12 16.70 -13.43 -3.79
CA LEU A 12 17.74 -12.74 -4.52
C LEU A 12 17.18 -12.12 -5.82
N GLN A 13 17.81 -11.04 -6.26
CA GLN A 13 17.56 -10.45 -7.57
C GLN A 13 18.03 -11.35 -8.71
N GLU A 14 19.08 -12.15 -8.48
CA GLU A 14 19.60 -13.10 -9.46
C GLU A 14 18.53 -14.13 -9.83
N GLY A 15 18.15 -14.22 -11.11
CA GLY A 15 17.11 -15.12 -11.59
C GLY A 15 15.67 -14.70 -11.25
N TYR A 16 15.47 -13.53 -10.67
CA TYR A 16 14.17 -12.96 -10.37
C TYR A 16 13.42 -12.62 -11.66
N GLY A 17 12.34 -13.35 -11.95
CA GLY A 17 11.56 -13.15 -13.16
C GLY A 17 10.10 -13.49 -12.96
N LEU A 18 9.21 -12.61 -13.43
CA LEU A 18 7.77 -12.84 -13.48
C LEU A 18 7.38 -13.33 -14.88
N SER A 19 6.64 -14.43 -14.96
CA SER A 19 6.04 -14.94 -16.17
C SER A 19 4.53 -15.02 -16.00
N THR A 20 3.79 -14.29 -16.83
CA THR A 20 2.33 -14.34 -16.84
C THR A 20 1.89 -15.18 -18.04
N VAL A 21 1.01 -16.17 -17.79
CA VAL A 21 0.44 -17.00 -18.86
C VAL A 21 -0.35 -16.13 -19.84
N ASP A 22 -0.32 -16.44 -21.15
CA ASP A 22 -1.09 -15.68 -22.13
C ASP A 22 -2.62 -15.90 -21.92
N PRO A 23 -3.40 -14.87 -21.56
CA PRO A 23 -4.85 -15.00 -21.45
C PRO A 23 -5.55 -15.10 -22.80
N MET A 24 -4.87 -14.76 -23.89
CA MET A 24 -5.47 -14.59 -25.21
C MET A 24 -5.24 -15.81 -26.08
N ARG A 25 -6.28 -16.24 -26.81
CA ARG A 25 -6.15 -17.26 -27.86
C ARG A 25 -6.48 -16.66 -29.21
N ALA A 26 -5.51 -16.74 -30.13
CA ALA A 26 -5.67 -16.37 -31.53
C ALA A 26 -6.15 -17.57 -32.35
N THR A 27 -7.17 -17.38 -33.18
CA THR A 27 -7.63 -18.38 -34.16
C THR A 27 -7.40 -17.84 -35.57
N PRO A 28 -6.61 -18.54 -36.42
CA PRO A 28 -6.44 -18.14 -37.81
C PRO A 28 -7.73 -18.40 -38.61
N MET A 29 -8.04 -17.52 -39.55
CA MET A 29 -9.13 -17.70 -40.52
C MET A 29 -8.54 -18.17 -41.85
N VAL A 30 -9.31 -18.90 -42.64
CA VAL A 30 -8.90 -19.39 -43.98
C VAL A 30 -8.46 -18.23 -44.87
N THR A 31 -9.11 -17.07 -44.74
CA THR A 31 -8.68 -15.78 -45.29
C THR A 31 -8.99 -14.67 -44.29
N GLY A 32 -8.22 -13.58 -44.31
CA GLY A 32 -8.46 -12.39 -43.47
C GLY A 32 -7.69 -12.36 -42.14
N ARG A 33 -8.14 -11.47 -41.23
CA ARG A 33 -7.45 -11.20 -39.95
C ARG A 33 -7.71 -12.31 -38.92
N LYS A 34 -6.70 -12.59 -38.09
CA LYS A 34 -6.85 -13.50 -36.94
C LYS A 34 -7.91 -12.95 -35.98
N ARG A 35 -8.75 -13.84 -35.45
CA ARG A 35 -9.70 -13.50 -34.38
C ARG A 35 -9.08 -13.81 -33.03
N TYR A 36 -9.13 -12.84 -32.11
CA TYR A 36 -8.62 -12.95 -30.75
C TYR A 36 -9.78 -13.05 -29.76
N ARG A 37 -9.60 -13.83 -28.69
CA ARG A 37 -10.53 -13.90 -27.56
C ARG A 37 -9.74 -14.07 -26.26
N VAL A 38 -10.29 -13.55 -25.16
CA VAL A 38 -9.82 -13.86 -23.81
C VAL A 38 -10.36 -15.24 -23.42
N VAL A 39 -9.49 -16.12 -22.95
CA VAL A 39 -9.84 -17.47 -22.50
C VAL A 39 -9.86 -17.56 -20.98
N HIS A 40 -8.95 -16.84 -20.32
CA HIS A 40 -8.83 -16.83 -18.86
C HIS A 40 -9.00 -15.41 -18.34
N SER A 41 -9.96 -15.21 -17.43
CA SER A 41 -10.13 -13.96 -16.68
C SER A 41 -9.15 -13.88 -15.51
N TYR A 42 -8.83 -15.03 -14.92
CA TYR A 42 -7.85 -15.17 -13.85
C TYR A 42 -6.58 -15.79 -14.43
N VAL A 43 -5.51 -15.00 -14.45
CA VAL A 43 -4.26 -15.37 -15.11
C VAL A 43 -3.18 -15.53 -14.05
N PRO A 44 -2.76 -16.77 -13.77
CA PRO A 44 -1.71 -16.99 -12.79
C PRO A 44 -0.41 -16.37 -13.27
N THR A 45 0.32 -15.78 -12.33
CA THR A 45 1.66 -15.23 -12.57
C THR A 45 2.66 -16.07 -11.81
N GLU A 46 3.52 -16.75 -12.55
CA GLU A 46 4.64 -17.49 -11.97
C GLU A 46 5.79 -16.54 -11.71
N VAL A 47 6.47 -16.73 -10.59
CA VAL A 47 7.66 -15.99 -10.23
C VAL A 47 8.76 -16.96 -9.85
N LYS A 48 9.91 -16.77 -10.50
CA LYS A 48 11.12 -17.55 -10.22
C LYS A 48 11.93 -16.82 -9.17
N PHE A 49 12.26 -17.52 -8.10
CA PHE A 49 13.05 -16.99 -6.99
C PHE A 49 14.24 -17.88 -6.72
N ASN A 50 15.34 -17.23 -6.36
CA ASN A 50 16.51 -17.89 -5.81
C ASN A 50 16.73 -17.39 -4.38
N PHE A 51 16.97 -18.31 -3.47
CA PHE A 51 17.36 -18.01 -2.11
C PHE A 51 18.81 -18.39 -1.88
N ASN A 52 19.47 -17.68 -0.98
CA ASN A 52 20.79 -18.01 -0.50
C ASN A 52 20.78 -17.96 1.01
N PHE A 53 20.87 -19.13 1.63
CA PHE A 53 20.72 -19.32 3.08
C PHE A 53 22.07 -19.67 3.72
N ASP A 54 22.25 -19.26 4.97
CA ASP A 54 23.22 -19.88 5.87
C ASP A 54 22.78 -21.27 6.32
N GLU A 55 23.65 -22.03 6.98
CA GLU A 55 23.35 -23.39 7.45
C GLU A 55 22.08 -23.45 8.34
N ALA A 56 21.97 -22.52 9.29
CA ALA A 56 20.81 -22.44 10.19
C ALA A 56 19.52 -22.05 9.45
N GLU A 57 19.62 -21.10 8.51
CA GLU A 57 18.49 -20.63 7.68
C GLU A 57 17.99 -21.75 6.76
N ALA A 58 18.91 -22.52 6.17
CA ALA A 58 18.59 -23.64 5.29
C ALA A 58 17.80 -24.74 6.04
N GLY A 59 18.30 -25.16 7.21
CA GLY A 59 17.59 -26.14 8.04
C GLY A 59 16.21 -25.65 8.50
N PHE A 60 16.09 -24.36 8.82
CA PHE A 60 14.80 -23.76 9.16
C PHE A 60 13.84 -23.73 7.97
N PHE A 61 14.32 -23.34 6.79
CA PHE A 61 13.52 -23.31 5.56
C PHE A 61 12.98 -24.69 5.20
N GLU A 62 13.80 -25.74 5.27
CA GLU A 62 13.35 -27.11 4.99
C GLU A 62 12.28 -27.58 5.97
N ALA A 63 12.45 -27.30 7.26
CA ALA A 63 11.46 -27.64 8.29
C ALA A 63 10.15 -26.87 8.08
N TRP A 64 10.22 -25.58 7.78
CA TRP A 64 9.06 -24.74 7.51
C TRP A 64 8.30 -25.19 6.25
N TYR A 65 9.03 -25.47 5.16
CA TYR A 65 8.43 -25.97 3.92
C TYR A 65 7.71 -27.31 4.13
N ALA A 66 8.35 -28.26 4.81
CA ALA A 66 7.79 -29.59 5.01
C ALA A 66 6.62 -29.60 6.01
N ARG A 67 6.75 -28.90 7.14
CA ARG A 67 5.80 -29.00 8.27
C ARG A 67 4.74 -27.91 8.27
N THR A 68 5.11 -26.67 7.94
CA THR A 68 4.18 -25.53 8.00
C THR A 68 3.42 -25.38 6.69
N LEU A 69 4.12 -25.52 5.55
CA LEU A 69 3.49 -25.45 4.23
C LEU A 69 2.98 -26.79 3.70
N SER A 70 3.02 -27.86 4.50
CA SER A 70 2.60 -29.21 4.07
C SER A 70 3.26 -29.65 2.76
N ASN A 71 4.59 -29.47 2.66
CA ASN A 71 5.38 -29.67 1.42
C ASN A 71 4.97 -28.74 0.26
N GLY A 72 4.67 -27.48 0.57
CA GLY A 72 4.36 -26.44 -0.43
C GLY A 72 2.92 -26.42 -0.94
N MET A 73 2.01 -27.21 -0.36
CA MET A 73 0.60 -27.30 -0.77
C MET A 73 -0.25 -26.12 -0.26
N GLU A 74 0.20 -25.43 0.79
CA GLU A 74 -0.53 -24.33 1.40
C GLU A 74 -0.17 -22.98 0.80
N TRP A 75 -1.16 -22.09 0.74
CA TRP A 75 -0.96 -20.69 0.35
C TRP A 75 -0.34 -19.90 1.51
N PHE A 76 0.65 -19.07 1.18
CA PHE A 76 1.28 -18.19 2.16
C PHE A 76 1.44 -16.78 1.62
N GLU A 77 1.61 -15.83 2.51
CA GLU A 77 1.83 -14.43 2.19
C GLU A 77 3.31 -14.10 2.30
N MET A 78 3.87 -13.48 1.27
CA MET A 78 5.26 -13.04 1.28
C MET A 78 5.43 -11.65 0.65
N PRO A 79 6.33 -10.81 1.20
CA PRO A 79 6.65 -9.53 0.60
C PRO A 79 7.53 -9.72 -0.64
N LEU A 80 7.07 -9.19 -1.78
CA LEU A 80 7.75 -9.30 -3.07
C LEU A 80 7.90 -7.95 -3.76
N LYS A 81 8.99 -7.82 -4.52
CA LYS A 81 9.27 -6.65 -5.35
C LYS A 81 8.74 -6.88 -6.75
N THR A 82 7.62 -6.27 -7.09
CA THR A 82 7.04 -6.35 -8.44
C THR A 82 7.19 -5.01 -9.15
N PRO A 83 6.88 -4.92 -10.46
CA PRO A 83 6.85 -3.63 -11.16
C PRO A 83 5.87 -2.62 -10.53
N ALA A 84 4.86 -3.10 -9.80
CA ALA A 84 3.91 -2.26 -9.07
C ALA A 84 4.46 -1.74 -7.72
N GLY A 85 5.63 -2.21 -7.28
CA GLY A 85 6.28 -1.82 -6.03
C GLY A 85 6.58 -3.01 -5.11
N PHE A 86 6.92 -2.69 -3.86
CA PHE A 86 7.16 -3.70 -2.82
C PHE A 86 5.88 -3.89 -2.01
N LYS A 87 5.25 -5.06 -2.13
CA LYS A 87 3.97 -5.38 -1.48
C LYS A 87 3.93 -6.85 -1.06
N ALA A 88 3.07 -7.17 -0.09
CA ALA A 88 2.77 -8.55 0.26
C ALA A 88 1.84 -9.18 -0.79
N TYR A 89 2.15 -10.39 -1.21
CA TYR A 89 1.35 -11.16 -2.16
C TYR A 89 1.09 -12.56 -1.61
N GLN A 90 -0.09 -13.10 -1.95
CA GLN A 90 -0.40 -14.51 -1.70
C GLN A 90 0.29 -15.35 -2.78
N ALA A 91 1.19 -16.24 -2.34
CA ALA A 91 1.99 -17.12 -3.18
C ALA A 91 1.77 -18.58 -2.80
N HIS A 92 1.98 -19.45 -3.77
CA HIS A 92 1.89 -20.91 -3.63
C HIS A 92 3.02 -21.57 -4.42
N PHE A 93 3.60 -22.67 -3.91
CA PHE A 93 4.68 -23.36 -4.63
C PHE A 93 4.10 -24.18 -5.78
N THR A 94 4.58 -23.99 -7.01
CA THR A 94 4.09 -24.81 -8.15
C THR A 94 4.64 -26.23 -8.12
N GLY A 95 5.73 -26.45 -7.40
CA GLY A 95 6.35 -27.74 -7.19
C GLY A 95 7.43 -27.68 -6.12
N ILE A 96 8.17 -28.78 -5.95
CA ILE A 96 9.32 -28.80 -5.06
C ILE A 96 10.40 -27.83 -5.54
N TYR A 97 11.05 -27.15 -4.62
CA TYR A 97 12.21 -26.32 -4.92
C TYR A 97 13.38 -27.20 -5.41
N GLN A 98 14.31 -26.59 -6.14
CA GLN A 98 15.57 -27.16 -6.57
C GLN A 98 16.68 -26.77 -5.60
N GLY A 99 17.70 -27.64 -5.46
CA GLY A 99 18.73 -27.56 -4.43
C GLY A 99 18.49 -28.57 -3.30
N PRO A 100 19.23 -28.51 -2.18
CA PRO A 100 20.24 -27.49 -1.85
C PRO A 100 21.56 -27.63 -2.61
N ASP A 101 22.02 -26.55 -3.24
CA ASP A 101 23.33 -26.48 -3.88
C ASP A 101 24.32 -25.68 -3.02
N LEU A 102 25.47 -26.26 -2.70
CA LEU A 102 26.53 -25.57 -1.98
C LEU A 102 27.25 -24.62 -2.94
N THR A 103 27.01 -23.31 -2.79
CA THR A 103 27.56 -22.29 -3.72
C THR A 103 28.79 -21.57 -3.18
N GLN A 104 29.10 -21.75 -1.88
CA GLN A 104 30.27 -21.20 -1.17
C GLN A 104 30.72 -22.14 -0.04
N VAL A 105 31.56 -21.66 0.89
CA VAL A 105 32.08 -22.47 2.02
C VAL A 105 30.95 -22.97 2.96
N SER A 106 29.92 -22.16 3.19
CA SER A 106 28.84 -22.49 4.14
C SER A 106 27.45 -21.98 3.70
N ARG A 107 27.26 -21.67 2.42
CA ARG A 107 26.02 -21.09 1.91
C ARG A 107 25.31 -22.02 0.94
N TRP A 108 24.00 -22.14 1.14
CA TRP A 108 23.12 -23.03 0.40
C TRP A 108 22.20 -22.24 -0.51
N ARG A 109 22.22 -22.57 -1.80
CA ARG A 109 21.35 -21.97 -2.80
C ARG A 109 20.14 -22.87 -3.05
N TYR A 110 18.96 -22.25 -3.08
CA TYR A 110 17.70 -22.89 -3.44
C TYR A 110 17.05 -22.11 -4.57
N SER A 111 16.37 -22.81 -5.48
CA SER A 111 15.63 -22.20 -6.59
C SER A 111 14.20 -22.71 -6.59
N ALA A 112 13.23 -21.80 -6.58
CA ALA A 112 11.81 -22.17 -6.53
C ALA A 112 10.99 -21.36 -7.53
N ILE A 113 9.85 -21.94 -7.92
CA ILE A 113 8.84 -21.27 -8.74
C ILE A 113 7.59 -21.15 -7.88
N LEU A 114 7.10 -19.93 -7.71
CA LEU A 114 5.88 -19.64 -6.99
C LEU A 114 4.82 -19.12 -7.94
N GLU A 115 3.59 -19.53 -7.75
CA GLU A 115 2.41 -18.97 -8.38
C GLU A 115 1.82 -17.90 -7.47
N LEU A 116 1.64 -16.69 -8.02
CA LEU A 116 0.90 -15.63 -7.36
C LEU A 116 -0.58 -15.79 -7.62
N LYS A 117 -1.37 -15.61 -6.56
CA LYS A 117 -2.82 -15.58 -6.65
C LYS A 117 -3.27 -14.43 -7.55
N GLU A 118 -2.86 -13.21 -7.21
CA GLU A 118 -3.25 -12.04 -7.97
C GLU A 118 -2.12 -11.58 -8.87
N ARG A 119 -2.48 -11.19 -10.09
CA ARG A 119 -1.52 -10.58 -11.01
C ARG A 119 -1.01 -9.27 -10.39
N PRO A 120 0.31 -9.07 -10.27
CA PRO A 120 0.85 -7.86 -9.68
C PRO A 120 0.69 -6.68 -10.64
N LEU A 121 -0.42 -5.98 -10.48
CA LEU A 121 -0.79 -4.78 -11.23
C LEU A 121 -0.71 -3.55 -10.33
N ILE A 122 -0.63 -2.38 -10.97
CA ILE A 122 -0.86 -1.11 -10.28
C ILE A 122 -2.34 -1.04 -9.87
N PRO A 123 -2.69 -0.24 -8.86
CA PRO A 123 -4.09 -0.10 -8.45
C PRO A 123 -4.95 0.41 -9.62
N PRO A 124 -6.20 -0.06 -9.75
CA PRO A 124 -7.04 0.30 -10.88
C PRO A 124 -7.29 1.82 -10.92
N GLY A 125 -7.28 2.38 -12.13
CA GLY A 125 -7.47 3.82 -12.39
C GLY A 125 -6.17 4.59 -12.51
N TRP A 126 -5.07 4.11 -11.93
CA TRP A 126 -3.75 4.74 -12.07
C TRP A 126 -3.20 4.67 -13.50
N GLU A 127 -3.70 3.74 -14.33
CA GLU A 127 -3.35 3.63 -15.74
C GLU A 127 -3.74 4.89 -16.54
N GLN A 128 -4.77 5.61 -16.09
CA GLN A 128 -5.28 6.83 -16.75
C GLN A 128 -4.50 8.08 -16.35
N LEU A 129 -3.61 7.98 -15.36
CA LEU A 129 -2.88 9.09 -14.76
C LEU A 129 -1.36 8.88 -14.86
N PRO A 130 -0.80 8.76 -16.09
CA PRO A 130 0.61 8.43 -16.29
C PRO A 130 1.54 9.48 -15.68
N GLU A 131 1.19 10.76 -15.80
CA GLU A 131 1.99 11.86 -15.26
C GLU A 131 2.18 11.74 -13.75
N LEU A 132 1.13 11.36 -13.01
CA LEU A 132 1.20 11.18 -11.56
C LEU A 132 1.97 9.91 -11.18
N TRP A 133 1.79 8.82 -11.93
CA TRP A 133 2.45 7.54 -11.66
C TRP A 133 3.98 7.62 -11.82
N PHE A 134 4.45 8.26 -12.90
CA PHE A 134 5.88 8.43 -13.16
C PHE A 134 6.50 9.49 -12.24
N ASN A 135 5.75 10.54 -11.89
CA ASN A 135 6.22 11.61 -11.01
C ASN A 135 5.85 11.39 -9.53
N LYS A 136 5.45 10.18 -9.12
CA LYS A 136 5.02 9.89 -7.75
C LYS A 136 6.04 10.31 -6.67
N ASN A 137 7.34 10.18 -6.96
CA ASN A 137 8.40 10.61 -6.03
C ASN A 137 8.45 12.13 -5.91
N ILE A 138 8.17 12.87 -6.99
CA ILE A 138 8.12 14.32 -6.99
C ILE A 138 6.88 14.79 -6.24
N ILE A 139 5.74 14.12 -6.44
CA ILE A 139 4.50 14.40 -5.68
C ILE A 139 4.76 14.17 -4.20
N ASP A 140 5.32 13.03 -3.82
CA ASP A 140 5.63 12.73 -2.41
C ASP A 140 6.58 13.78 -1.80
N VAL A 141 7.65 14.16 -2.51
CA VAL A 141 8.56 15.22 -2.05
C VAL A 141 7.88 16.58 -1.99
N SER A 142 7.06 16.95 -2.99
CA SER A 142 6.40 18.26 -3.05
C SER A 142 5.23 18.36 -2.09
N VAL A 143 4.53 17.27 -1.80
CA VAL A 143 3.59 17.15 -0.69
C VAL A 143 4.38 17.29 0.60
N ASN A 144 5.37 16.45 0.90
CA ASN A 144 6.10 16.55 2.17
C ASN A 144 6.82 17.90 2.37
N ARG A 145 7.18 18.61 1.30
CA ARG A 145 7.84 19.93 1.33
C ARG A 145 6.89 21.13 1.36
N ASN A 146 5.80 21.08 0.59
CA ASN A 146 4.91 22.22 0.36
C ASN A 146 3.50 22.00 0.92
N TRP A 147 3.20 20.81 1.43
CA TRP A 147 2.03 20.63 2.27
C TRP A 147 2.22 21.55 3.46
N PRO A 148 1.23 22.38 3.79
CA PRO A 148 1.36 23.27 4.93
C PRO A 148 1.69 22.38 6.13
N GLU A 149 2.83 22.66 6.78
CA GLU A 149 2.97 22.28 8.18
C GLU A 149 1.67 22.75 8.81
N MET A 150 0.79 21.81 9.18
CA MET A 150 -0.34 22.18 10.02
C MET A 150 0.33 22.51 11.35
N VAL A 151 0.79 23.75 11.46
CA VAL A 151 1.21 24.34 12.72
C VAL A 151 -0.08 24.37 13.52
N PHE A 152 -0.28 23.33 14.31
CA PHE A 152 -1.28 23.36 15.34
C PHE A 152 -0.91 24.54 16.22
N ASP A 153 -1.82 25.51 16.33
CA ASP A 153 -1.70 26.52 17.36
C ASP A 153 -1.75 25.80 18.71
N TYR A 154 -0.56 25.53 19.25
CA TYR A 154 -0.34 24.71 20.43
C TYR A 154 -1.05 25.32 21.64
N GLU A 155 -1.15 26.65 21.71
CA GLU A 155 -1.87 27.34 22.77
C GLU A 155 -3.35 27.00 22.73
N THR A 156 -3.97 27.03 21.54
CA THR A 156 -5.38 26.72 21.39
C THR A 156 -5.69 25.23 21.62
N TYR A 157 -4.81 24.32 21.18
CA TYR A 157 -4.94 22.90 21.48
C TYR A 157 -4.79 22.61 22.98
N ALA A 158 -3.82 23.24 23.66
CA ALA A 158 -3.61 23.10 25.09
C ALA A 158 -4.79 23.68 25.89
N LEU A 159 -5.35 24.82 25.50
CA LEU A 159 -6.56 25.41 26.08
C LEU A 159 -7.79 24.50 25.90
N ALA A 160 -7.95 23.89 24.73
CA ALA A 160 -9.05 22.96 24.47
C ALA A 160 -8.90 21.67 25.29
N MET A 161 -7.68 21.13 25.37
CA MET A 161 -7.38 19.92 26.14
C MET A 161 -7.53 20.16 27.66
N ALA A 162 -7.07 21.30 28.17
CA ALA A 162 -7.23 21.68 29.58
C ALA A 162 -8.71 21.81 30.00
N ASN A 163 -9.59 22.18 29.07
CA ASN A 163 -11.02 22.36 29.31
C ASN A 163 -11.87 21.18 28.81
N ILE A 164 -11.28 20.08 28.33
CA ILE A 164 -12.02 18.96 27.71
C ILE A 164 -13.11 18.38 28.62
N LEU A 165 -12.85 18.36 29.93
CA LEU A 165 -13.77 17.81 30.94
C LEU A 165 -14.94 18.77 31.25
N SER A 166 -14.72 20.08 31.13
CA SER A 166 -15.72 21.14 31.42
C SER A 166 -16.54 21.55 30.19
N MET A 167 -16.13 21.17 28.99
CA MET A 167 -16.88 21.42 27.75
C MET A 167 -18.13 20.54 27.64
N ARG A 168 -19.29 21.14 27.35
CA ARG A 168 -20.50 20.37 27.03
C ARG A 168 -20.32 19.57 25.73
N PRO A 169 -20.89 18.36 25.62
CA PRO A 169 -20.91 17.63 24.35
C PRO A 169 -21.51 18.48 23.22
N GLY A 170 -20.94 18.41 22.02
CA GLY A 170 -21.42 19.13 20.83
C GLY A 170 -20.98 20.60 20.68
N ILE A 171 -20.13 21.12 21.56
CA ILE A 171 -19.54 22.46 21.38
C ILE A 171 -18.60 22.45 20.19
N THR A 172 -18.73 23.45 19.32
CA THR A 172 -17.81 23.74 18.21
C THR A 172 -16.97 24.95 18.59
N ILE A 173 -15.65 24.78 18.65
CA ILE A 173 -14.69 25.86 18.86
C ILE A 173 -14.06 26.18 17.52
N TYR A 174 -14.05 27.47 17.16
CA TYR A 174 -13.40 27.98 15.96
C TYR A 174 -12.00 28.45 16.34
N ILE A 175 -10.99 27.84 15.74
CA ILE A 175 -9.60 28.26 15.90
C ILE A 175 -9.27 29.21 14.76
N ARG A 176 -8.85 30.43 15.09
CA ARG A 176 -8.19 31.35 14.13
C ARG A 176 -6.70 31.06 14.19
N ALA A 177 -6.16 30.43 13.16
CA ALA A 177 -4.71 30.43 12.98
C ALA A 177 -4.29 31.84 12.52
N ASP A 178 -3.51 32.55 13.33
CA ASP A 178 -2.94 33.85 12.98
C ASP A 178 -1.65 33.75 12.14
N GLU A 179 -1.21 32.54 11.80
CA GLU A 179 -0.08 32.35 10.91
C GLU A 179 -0.54 32.26 9.45
N THR A 180 -0.47 33.42 8.80
CA THR A 180 -0.57 33.55 7.34
C THR A 180 0.56 32.79 6.66
N HIS A 181 0.23 31.71 5.96
CA HIS A 181 0.98 31.31 4.77
C HIS A 181 0.15 31.73 3.55
N GLU A 182 0.69 32.68 2.78
CA GLU A 182 0.07 33.23 1.56
C GLU A 182 -1.34 33.83 1.75
N GLY A 183 -1.64 34.40 2.93
CA GLY A 183 -2.91 35.10 3.17
C GLY A 183 -4.15 34.22 3.33
N LYS A 184 -3.98 32.90 3.44
CA LYS A 184 -5.07 31.95 3.67
C LYS A 184 -5.22 31.66 5.17
N ARG A 185 -6.43 31.84 5.71
CA ARG A 185 -6.77 31.47 7.09
C ARG A 185 -7.44 30.09 7.09
N ALA A 186 -6.92 29.15 7.88
CA ALA A 186 -7.58 27.88 8.13
C ALA A 186 -8.49 27.99 9.36
N SER A 187 -9.70 27.45 9.27
CA SER A 187 -10.64 27.32 10.39
C SER A 187 -10.79 25.86 10.74
N TYR A 188 -10.62 25.53 12.02
CA TYR A 188 -10.73 24.15 12.51
C TYR A 188 -11.95 24.00 13.40
N ARG A 189 -12.63 22.85 13.30
CA ARG A 189 -13.74 22.46 14.18
C ARG A 189 -13.25 21.40 15.16
N VAL A 190 -13.34 21.72 16.44
CA VAL A 190 -13.07 20.78 17.54
C VAL A 190 -14.39 20.16 18.00
N VAL A 191 -14.46 18.82 18.09
CA VAL A 191 -15.64 18.09 18.58
C VAL A 191 -15.25 17.15 19.71
N ARG A 192 -15.97 17.23 20.84
CA ARG A 192 -15.90 16.25 21.94
C ARG A 192 -16.85 15.08 21.63
N ALA A 193 -16.32 13.86 21.54
CA ALA A 193 -17.12 12.64 21.41
C ALA A 193 -17.70 12.21 22.77
N ASP A 194 -18.58 11.20 22.79
CA ASP A 194 -19.23 10.68 24.00
C ASP A 194 -18.25 10.09 25.05
N SER A 195 -16.98 9.91 24.66
CA SER A 195 -15.84 9.63 25.53
C SER A 195 -14.88 10.85 25.55
N PRO A 196 -14.05 11.07 26.59
CA PRO A 196 -13.18 12.25 26.70
C PRO A 196 -12.04 12.19 25.66
N SER A 197 -12.39 12.47 24.41
CA SER A 197 -11.50 12.55 23.26
C SER A 197 -11.87 13.79 22.45
N LEU A 198 -10.87 14.57 22.07
CA LEU A 198 -10.99 15.68 21.14
C LEU A 198 -10.66 15.17 19.74
N SER A 199 -11.56 15.38 18.79
CA SER A 199 -11.31 15.14 17.37
C SER A 199 -11.22 16.46 16.64
N LEU A 200 -10.25 16.58 15.74
CA LEU A 200 -10.10 17.68 14.79
C LEU A 200 -10.56 17.17 13.42
N ASP A 201 -11.57 17.83 12.85
CA ASP A 201 -12.04 17.50 11.50
C ASP A 201 -11.35 18.39 10.46
N PHE A 202 -10.53 17.76 9.61
CA PHE A 202 -9.78 18.42 8.53
C PHE A 202 -10.45 18.23 7.15
N MET A 203 -11.55 17.47 7.06
CA MET A 203 -12.11 16.98 5.78
C MET A 203 -13.03 17.99 5.07
N SER A 204 -13.40 19.10 5.70
CA SER A 204 -14.26 20.14 5.10
C SER A 204 -13.50 21.24 4.34
N GLN A 205 -12.22 21.01 4.01
CA GLN A 205 -11.37 21.96 3.28
C GLN A 205 -11.85 22.20 1.84
N SER A 206 -12.85 23.06 1.64
CA SER A 206 -13.11 23.67 0.34
C SER A 206 -12.57 25.08 0.30
N TYR A 207 -11.54 25.32 -0.53
CA TYR A 207 -11.03 26.65 -0.85
C TYR A 207 -11.73 27.21 -2.10
N ARG A 208 -12.22 28.45 -2.05
CA ARG A 208 -12.38 29.28 -3.26
C ARG A 208 -11.94 30.71 -2.99
N VAL A 209 -11.28 31.29 -3.99
CA VAL A 209 -10.69 32.65 -3.96
C VAL A 209 -11.68 33.65 -4.56
N GLY A 210 -11.98 34.72 -3.84
CA GLY A 210 -12.70 35.91 -4.34
C GLY A 210 -12.76 37.03 -3.31
N GLN A 211 -12.03 38.13 -3.57
CA GLN A 211 -11.95 39.37 -2.77
C GLN A 211 -13.29 40.12 -2.59
N PRO A 212 -13.43 41.13 -1.69
CA PRO A 212 -12.67 41.47 -0.49
C PRO A 212 -13.61 41.72 0.72
N VAL A 213 -14.53 40.83 1.06
CA VAL A 213 -15.16 40.81 2.41
C VAL A 213 -15.57 39.37 2.70
N ASP A 214 -14.63 38.57 3.19
CA ASP A 214 -14.87 37.16 3.50
C ASP A 214 -15.57 37.02 4.86
N TYR A 215 -16.91 37.00 4.84
CA TYR A 215 -17.68 36.35 5.91
C TYR A 215 -18.14 34.98 5.41
N LEU A 216 -18.04 33.96 6.27
CA LEU A 216 -18.58 32.63 5.99
C LEU A 216 -19.56 32.20 7.10
N ASP A 217 -20.84 32.29 6.74
CA ASP A 217 -22.02 31.62 7.27
C ASP A 217 -22.21 30.32 6.42
N LEU A 218 -22.69 29.14 6.85
CA LEU A 218 -23.68 28.72 7.84
C LEU A 218 -23.62 27.18 8.08
N VAL A 219 -24.03 26.75 9.28
CA VAL A 219 -25.07 25.72 9.64
C VAL A 219 -25.35 24.61 8.60
N ALA A 220 -25.26 23.31 8.92
CA ALA A 220 -26.27 22.64 9.76
C ALA A 220 -25.79 21.43 10.58
N VAL A 221 -26.47 21.33 11.72
CA VAL A 221 -26.50 20.28 12.74
C VAL A 221 -27.48 19.18 12.31
N TYR A 222 -27.08 17.92 12.51
CA TYR A 222 -27.75 16.61 12.49
C TYR A 222 -29.21 16.42 12.02
N GLY A 223 -29.43 15.26 11.38
CA GLY A 223 -30.69 14.52 11.41
C GLY A 223 -30.51 13.02 11.17
N ILE A 224 -30.52 12.24 12.27
CA ILE A 224 -30.61 10.76 12.43
C ILE A 224 -29.46 9.92 11.88
#